data_AF-A0A542S5B7-F1
#
_entry.id   AF-A0A542S5B7-F1
#
_cell.length_a   1.000
_cell.length_b   1.000
_cell.length_c   1.000
_cell.angle_alpha   90.00
_cell.angle_beta   90.00
_cell.angle_gamma   90.00
#
_symmetry.space_group_name_H-M   'P 1'
#
loop_
_entity.id
_entity.type
_entity.pdbx_description
1 polymer ?
#
loop_
_entity_poly.entity_id
_entity_poly.type
_entity_poly.pdbx_seq_one_letter_code
_entity_poly.pdbx_strand_id
1 'polypeptide(L)'
;MRGIFFDEDDARAAALVLVRGGFAAEVVRERLAGEDDDEDHPWAVVTDAPEIQLEMLVETYDGWLDHDDEDPGPVEPPTKAGFVLPLPDAPKRIKRPE
;
A
#
# COMPACT_ATOMS: atom_id res chain seq x y z
N MET A 1 1.65 6.93 -9.12
CA MET A 1 1.52 7.47 -7.75
C MET A 1 0.06 7.38 -7.38
N ARG A 2 -0.20 6.81 -6.21
CA ARG A 2 -1.55 6.64 -5.69
C ARG A 2 -1.60 7.03 -4.22
N GLY A 3 -2.73 7.60 -3.82
CA GLY A 3 -3.09 7.75 -2.41
C GLY A 3 -4.08 6.66 -2.05
N ILE A 4 -3.90 6.04 -0.89
CA ILE A 4 -4.75 4.96 -0.41
C ILE A 4 -5.65 5.47 0.71
N PHE A 5 -6.94 5.15 0.63
CA PHE A 5 -8.01 5.62 1.50
C PHE A 5 -8.83 4.43 2.00
N PHE A 6 -9.32 4.50 3.24
CA PHE A 6 -10.16 3.44 3.80
C PHE A 6 -11.60 3.52 3.29
N ASP A 7 -12.14 4.72 3.17
CA ASP A 7 -13.53 4.95 2.76
C ASP A 7 -13.63 5.38 1.28
N GLU A 8 -14.68 4.92 0.60
CA GLU A 8 -14.96 5.28 -0.78
C GLU A 8 -15.26 6.78 -0.94
N ASP A 9 -16.01 7.35 -0.01
CA ASP A 9 -16.43 8.74 -0.06
C ASP A 9 -15.24 9.68 0.13
N ASP A 10 -14.28 9.30 0.99
CA ASP A 10 -13.03 10.04 1.18
C ASP A 10 -12.14 9.97 -0.07
N ALA A 11 -12.00 8.79 -0.70
CA ALA A 11 -11.28 8.63 -1.96
C ALA A 11 -11.90 9.49 -3.08
N ARG A 12 -13.23 9.51 -3.17
CA ARG A 12 -13.98 10.33 -4.13
C ARG A 12 -13.82 11.82 -3.85
N ALA A 13 -13.86 12.23 -2.57
CA ALA A 13 -13.65 13.62 -2.17
C ALA A 13 -12.24 14.10 -2.55
N ALA A 14 -11.21 13.30 -2.25
CA ALA A 14 -9.83 13.59 -2.64
C ALA A 14 -9.69 13.73 -4.17
N ALA A 15 -10.23 12.78 -4.95
CA ALA A 15 -10.22 12.85 -6.41
C ALA A 15 -10.91 14.12 -6.95
N LEU A 16 -12.05 14.51 -6.37
CA LEU A 16 -12.75 15.74 -6.74
C LEU A 16 -11.91 17.00 -6.47
N VAL A 17 -11.21 17.07 -5.34
CA VAL A 17 -10.31 18.18 -5.01
C VAL A 17 -9.18 18.29 -6.03
N LEU A 18 -8.55 17.15 -6.39
CA LEU A 18 -7.48 17.09 -7.37
C LEU A 18 -7.95 17.52 -8.77
N VAL A 19 -9.09 17.00 -9.22
CA VAL A 19 -9.69 17.39 -10.51
C VAL A 19 -10.03 18.88 -10.53
N ARG A 20 -10.54 19.42 -9.42
CA ARG A 20 -10.82 20.87 -9.29
C ARG A 20 -9.54 21.70 -9.33
N GLY A 21 -8.42 21.14 -8.86
CA GLY A 21 -7.07 21.69 -8.95
C GLY A 21 -6.46 21.63 -10.36
N GLY A 22 -7.09 20.92 -11.30
CA GLY A 22 -6.63 20.79 -12.69
C GLY A 22 -5.80 19.55 -12.97
N PHE A 23 -5.79 18.57 -12.06
CA PHE A 23 -5.05 17.31 -12.19
C PHE A 23 -5.98 16.19 -12.68
N ALA A 24 -5.42 15.19 -13.34
CA ALA A 24 -6.12 13.94 -13.60
C ALA A 24 -6.17 13.13 -12.29
N ALA A 25 -7.34 12.64 -11.90
CA ALA A 25 -7.49 11.74 -10.75
C ALA A 25 -8.58 10.70 -11.02
N GLU A 26 -8.28 9.44 -10.74
CA GLU A 26 -9.18 8.30 -10.91
C GLU A 26 -9.23 7.46 -9.64
N VAL A 27 -10.43 7.03 -9.25
CA VAL A 27 -10.66 6.16 -8.09
C VAL A 27 -10.67 4.70 -8.57
N VAL A 28 -9.84 3.87 -7.97
CA VAL A 28 -9.63 2.46 -8.33
C VAL A 28 -9.89 1.57 -7.10
N ARG A 29 -10.61 0.48 -7.32
CA ARG A 29 -10.78 -0.62 -6.36
C ARG A 29 -10.20 -1.88 -6.97
N GLU A 30 -9.05 -2.32 -6.48
CA GLU A 30 -8.46 -3.59 -6.91
C GLU A 30 -9.11 -4.75 -6.13
N ARG A 31 -9.68 -5.72 -6.86
CA ARG A 31 -10.17 -6.97 -6.27
C ARG A 31 -9.09 -8.02 -6.45
N LEU A 32 -8.43 -8.44 -5.37
CA LEU A 32 -7.62 -9.64 -5.43
C LEU A 32 -8.56 -10.85 -5.57
N ALA A 33 -8.19 -11.79 -6.44
CA ALA A 33 -9.09 -12.82 -6.93
C ALA A 33 -9.66 -13.74 -5.82
N GLY A 34 -10.93 -13.54 -5.47
CA GLY A 34 -11.80 -14.61 -4.97
C GLY A 34 -11.83 -14.88 -3.46
N GLU A 35 -11.28 -14.00 -2.62
CA GLU A 35 -11.63 -14.00 -1.19
C GLU A 35 -12.74 -12.97 -0.95
N ASP A 36 -13.89 -13.49 -0.56
CA ASP A 36 -15.15 -12.84 -0.14
C ASP A 36 -14.95 -12.13 1.22
N ASP A 37 -13.87 -11.36 1.36
CA ASP A 37 -13.69 -10.41 2.47
C ASP A 37 -14.02 -9.01 1.94
N ASP A 38 -15.32 -8.83 1.73
CA ASP A 38 -15.91 -7.68 1.04
C ASP A 38 -15.71 -6.35 1.80
N GLU A 39 -15.18 -6.40 3.03
CA GLU A 39 -15.32 -5.31 4.01
C GLU A 39 -14.11 -4.40 4.18
N ASP A 40 -12.88 -4.75 3.77
CA ASP A 40 -11.70 -3.92 4.11
C ASP A 40 -10.69 -3.71 2.97
N HIS A 41 -11.12 -3.76 1.71
CA HIS A 41 -10.24 -3.39 0.59
C HIS A 41 -10.14 -1.86 0.46
N PRO A 42 -8.95 -1.27 0.66
CA PRO A 42 -8.80 0.17 0.59
C PRO A 42 -8.95 0.67 -0.86
N TRP A 43 -9.39 1.92 -0.99
CA TRP A 43 -9.60 2.63 -2.24
C TRP A 43 -8.33 3.39 -2.65
N ALA A 44 -7.92 3.25 -3.91
CA ALA A 44 -6.78 3.97 -4.44
C ALA A 44 -7.22 5.16 -5.29
N VAL A 45 -6.61 6.33 -5.10
CA VAL A 45 -6.72 7.48 -6.01
C VAL A 45 -5.44 7.60 -6.79
N VAL A 46 -5.48 7.31 -8.09
CA VAL A 46 -4.35 7.43 -9.01
C VAL A 46 -4.39 8.83 -9.63
N THR A 47 -3.27 9.57 -9.59
CA THR A 47 -3.24 10.96 -10.06
C THR A 47 -1.89 11.37 -10.64
N ASP A 48 -1.89 12.40 -11.50
CA ASP A 48 -0.70 13.11 -11.99
C ASP A 48 -0.37 14.38 -11.16
N ALA A 49 -1.09 14.61 -10.07
CA ALA A 49 -0.85 15.73 -9.16
C ALA A 49 0.54 15.64 -8.50
N PRO A 50 1.13 16.79 -8.09
CA PRO A 50 2.35 16.80 -7.29
C PRO A 50 2.17 16.02 -5.98
N GLU A 51 3.19 15.26 -5.58
CA GLU A 51 3.20 14.43 -4.35
C GLU A 51 2.66 15.18 -3.13
N ILE A 52 3.18 16.38 -2.89
CA ILE A 52 2.78 17.21 -1.74
C ILE A 52 1.27 17.51 -1.70
N GLN A 53 0.60 17.59 -2.85
CA GLN A 53 -0.84 17.81 -2.88
C GLN A 53 -1.61 16.55 -2.52
N LEU A 54 -1.15 15.40 -3.01
CA LEU A 54 -1.74 14.11 -2.67
C LEU A 54 -1.47 13.76 -1.21
N GLU A 55 -0.25 13.99 -0.71
CA GLU A 55 0.17 13.78 0.68
C GLU A 55 -0.73 14.53 1.66
N MET A 56 -1.00 15.83 1.43
CA MET A 56 -1.91 16.59 2.27
C MET A 56 -3.33 16.00 2.33
N LEU A 57 -3.84 15.48 1.20
CA LEU A 57 -5.17 14.86 1.16
C LEU A 57 -5.17 13.53 1.89
N VAL A 58 -4.16 12.72 1.65
CA VAL A 58 -3.94 11.45 2.33
C VAL A 58 -3.87 11.65 3.85
N GLU A 59 -3.09 12.62 4.33
CA GLU A 59 -3.04 12.98 5.76
C GLU A 59 -4.39 13.48 6.30
N THR A 60 -5.16 14.21 5.50
CA THR A 60 -6.48 14.74 5.89
C THR A 60 -7.51 13.63 6.11
N TYR A 61 -7.41 12.54 5.34
CA TYR A 61 -8.34 11.42 5.35
C TYR A 61 -7.73 10.16 5.98
N ASP A 62 -6.71 10.33 6.83
CA ASP A 62 -6.02 9.26 7.56
C ASP A 62 -5.51 8.10 6.66
N GLY A 63 -5.19 8.41 5.41
CA GLY A 63 -4.66 7.46 4.42
C GLY A 63 -3.14 7.33 4.45
N TRP A 64 -2.59 6.63 3.44
CA TRP A 64 -1.15 6.67 3.15
C TRP A 64 -0.86 6.84 1.65
N LEU A 65 0.32 7.39 1.35
CA LEU A 65 0.79 7.53 -0.02
C LEU A 65 1.46 6.22 -0.44
N ASP A 66 1.00 5.68 -1.55
CA ASP A 66 1.57 4.51 -2.18
C ASP A 66 2.40 4.98 -3.37
N HIS A 67 3.70 5.05 -3.11
CA HIS A 67 4.67 5.14 -4.18
C HIS A 67 4.57 3.80 -4.89
N ASP A 68 4.11 3.79 -6.13
CA ASP A 68 4.31 2.66 -7.05
C ASP A 68 5.82 2.41 -7.19
N ASP A 69 6.46 1.90 -6.15
CA ASP A 69 7.64 1.07 -6.29
C ASP A 69 7.12 -0.07 -7.16
N GLU A 70 7.50 -0.04 -8.44
CA GLU A 70 7.36 -1.16 -9.37
C GLU A 70 7.39 -2.43 -8.55
N ASP A 71 6.30 -3.22 -8.57
CA ASP A 71 6.23 -4.54 -7.91
C ASP A 71 7.64 -5.12 -7.98
N PRO A 72 8.40 -5.10 -6.87
CA PRO A 72 9.78 -5.47 -6.97
C PRO A 72 9.69 -6.97 -7.02
N GLY A 73 9.53 -7.48 -8.25
CA GLY A 73 9.38 -8.89 -8.54
C GLY A 73 10.41 -9.61 -7.68
N PRO A 74 9.97 -10.69 -7.03
CA PRO A 74 10.35 -11.05 -5.66
C PRO A 74 11.65 -10.38 -5.21
N VAL A 75 11.55 -9.32 -4.39
CA VAL A 75 12.70 -8.72 -3.71
C VAL A 75 13.57 -9.83 -3.15
N GLU A 76 14.67 -10.14 -3.84
CA GLU A 76 15.75 -10.87 -3.21
C GLU A 76 16.16 -9.98 -2.04
N PRO A 77 16.07 -10.47 -0.79
CA PRO A 77 16.40 -9.66 0.37
C PRO A 77 17.81 -9.10 0.16
N PRO A 78 18.08 -7.82 0.48
CA PRO A 78 19.40 -7.27 0.32
C PRO A 78 20.34 -7.98 1.30
N THR A 79 20.94 -9.09 0.87
CA THR A 79 22.13 -9.67 1.52
C THR A 79 23.28 -8.74 1.20
N LYS A 80 23.22 -7.52 1.75
CA LYS A 80 24.30 -6.55 1.71
C LYS A 80 25.48 -7.22 2.39
N ALA A 81 26.45 -7.61 1.57
CA ALA A 81 27.65 -8.36 1.93
C ALA A 81 27.43 -9.82 2.39
N GLY A 82 27.03 -10.72 1.49
CA GLY A 82 27.52 -12.11 1.46
C GLY A 82 27.25 -13.03 2.68
N PHE A 83 26.48 -12.61 3.67
CA PHE A 83 26.12 -13.43 4.83
C PHE A 83 24.66 -13.86 4.72
N VAL A 84 24.43 -14.94 3.98
CA VAL A 84 23.23 -15.76 4.19
C VAL A 84 23.47 -16.52 5.50
N LEU A 85 22.91 -16.01 6.61
CA LEU A 85 22.84 -16.83 7.82
C LEU A 85 21.84 -17.96 7.52
N PRO A 86 22.21 -19.24 7.75
CA PRO A 86 21.28 -20.33 7.56
C PRO A 86 20.07 -20.13 8.49
N LEU A 87 18.87 -20.26 7.93
CA LEU A 87 17.66 -20.34 8.74
C LEU A 87 17.76 -21.57 9.66
N PRO A 88 17.27 -21.48 10.90
CA PRO A 88 17.25 -22.64 11.79
C PRO A 88 16.34 -23.74 11.22
N ASP A 89 16.86 -24.95 11.09
CA ASP A 89 16.12 -26.12 10.55
C ASP A 89 14.97 -26.61 11.45
N ALA A 90 14.90 -26.14 12.70
CA ALA A 90 13.89 -26.54 13.66
C ALA A 90 13.57 -25.42 14.66
N PRO A 91 12.31 -25.36 15.18
CA PRO A 91 11.94 -24.43 16.24
C PRO A 91 12.76 -24.68 17.51
N LYS A 92 13.14 -23.61 18.22
CA LYS A 92 13.85 -23.72 19.51
C LYS A 92 12.94 -24.38 20.55
N ARG A 93 13.29 -25.58 21.00
CA ARG A 93 12.63 -26.24 22.13
C ARG A 93 13.14 -25.65 23.45
N ILE A 94 12.35 -24.75 24.02
CA ILE A 94 12.63 -24.12 25.33
C ILE A 94 12.26 -25.00 26.53
N LYS A 95 11.61 -26.16 26.32
CA LYS A 95 11.20 -27.10 27.36
C LYS A 95 11.90 -28.46 27.19
N ARG A 96 12.43 -29.02 28.28
CA ARG A 96 13.03 -30.36 28.30
C ARG A 96 11.93 -31.43 28.24
N PRO A 97 12.06 -32.47 27.41
CA PRO A 97 11.20 -33.64 27.51
C PRO A 97 11.47 -34.39 28.82
N GLU A 98 10.43 -35.03 29.32
CA GLU A 98 10.39 -35.80 30.58
C GLU A 98 11.24 -37.07 30.50
#